data_AF-A0AAF0ZVG5-F1
#
_entry.id   AF-A0AAF0ZVG5-F1
#
_cell.length_a   1.000
_cell.length_b   1.000
_cell.length_c   1.000
_cell.angle_alpha   90.00
_cell.angle_beta   90.00
_cell.angle_gamma   90.00
#
_symmetry.space_group_name_H-M   'P 1'
#
loop_
_entity.id
_entity.type
_entity.pdbx_description
1 polymer ?
#
loop_
_entity_poly.entity_id
_entity_poly.type
_entity_poly.pdbx_seq_one_letter_code
_entity_poly.pdbx_strand_id
1 'polypeptide(L)'
;IAELGVMMMTTILVTIVMLLIWQINIIIVLSFVVILLGLELIFFSSVLWSVGDGSWIILVFAVVLFFIMYIWNYGSKLKYETEVKQKMSMDLLRELGPNLGTIRAPGIGLLYNELAKGIPAIFGHFLTTLPAVHSMIIFVCIKYIPVPVVPQNERFLFCRVCPRGYHIFRCIASRNSWNDRYGYKDVRKENQQAFEQLLIESLEKFIRRDAQERSLESDGNDESDSEEEQAFSRVLVAPNGSVYSLGVPLLSDFKDTGKAVVEESISEELKPGPSSESLLSDAEQSFEKELSFLRKAKESGVVYLLGHGNIRARKSSWFIKKLFINYFYAFLRKNCRREIANLSVPHSHLMQVGMTYMV
;
A
#
# COMPACT_ATOMS: atom_id res chain seq x y z
N ILE A 1 -1.95 5.46 -38.92
CA ILE A 1 -3.16 5.51 -38.04
C ILE A 1 -2.91 6.37 -36.80
N ALA A 2 -1.85 6.12 -36.01
CA ALA A 2 -1.59 6.90 -34.79
C ALA A 2 -1.42 8.42 -35.05
N GLU A 3 -0.61 8.82 -36.04
CA GLU A 3 -0.43 10.24 -36.41
C GLU A 3 -1.73 10.89 -36.91
N LEU A 4 -2.51 10.18 -37.74
CA LEU A 4 -3.83 10.64 -38.18
C LEU A 4 -4.81 10.80 -37.01
N GLY A 5 -4.75 9.92 -36.02
CA GLY A 5 -5.54 10.04 -34.79
C GLY A 5 -5.16 11.27 -33.98
N VAL A 6 -3.87 11.62 -33.91
CA VAL A 6 -3.40 12.85 -33.27
C VAL A 6 -3.91 14.08 -34.03
N MET A 7 -3.81 14.09 -35.36
CA MET A 7 -4.31 15.19 -36.20
C MET A 7 -5.82 15.42 -36.00
N MET A 8 -6.62 14.35 -36.05
CA MET A 8 -8.07 14.39 -35.76
C MET A 8 -8.38 14.96 -34.37
N MET A 9 -7.68 14.50 -33.34
CA MET A 9 -7.89 15.00 -31.97
C MET A 9 -7.50 16.46 -31.84
N THR A 10 -6.43 16.91 -32.51
CA THR A 10 -6.05 18.33 -32.53
C THR A 10 -7.07 19.19 -33.27
N THR A 11 -7.64 18.72 -34.38
CA THR A 11 -8.68 19.44 -35.14
C THR A 11 -9.95 19.60 -34.32
N ILE A 12 -10.37 18.55 -33.60
CA ILE A 12 -11.51 18.61 -32.66
C ILE A 12 -11.20 19.57 -31.50
N LEU A 13 -10.00 19.50 -30.92
CA LEU A 13 -9.60 20.39 -29.82
C LEU A 13 -9.57 21.87 -30.25
N VAL A 14 -8.97 22.18 -31.39
CA VAL A 14 -8.92 23.54 -31.96
C VAL A 14 -10.32 24.06 -32.26
N THR A 15 -11.22 23.20 -32.74
CA THR A 15 -12.63 23.54 -32.94
C THR A 15 -13.31 23.94 -31.63
N ILE A 16 -13.10 23.15 -30.56
CA ILE A 16 -13.65 23.46 -29.23
C ILE A 16 -13.09 24.80 -28.72
N VAL A 17 -11.80 25.06 -28.93
CA VAL A 17 -11.15 26.34 -28.57
C VAL A 17 -11.74 27.52 -29.35
N MET A 18 -11.95 27.38 -30.66
CA MET A 18 -12.57 28.42 -31.50
C MET A 18 -14.00 28.76 -31.06
N LEU A 19 -14.76 27.76 -30.60
CA LEU A 19 -16.14 27.92 -30.16
C LEU A 19 -16.23 28.51 -28.75
N LEU A 20 -15.43 28.00 -27.81
CA LEU A 20 -15.54 28.37 -26.39
C LEU A 20 -14.71 29.60 -26.01
N ILE A 21 -13.46 29.69 -26.47
CA ILE A 21 -12.51 30.74 -26.06
C ILE A 21 -12.59 31.93 -27.01
N TRP A 22 -12.62 31.66 -28.31
CA TRP A 22 -12.52 32.71 -29.32
C TRP A 22 -13.88 33.32 -29.71
N GLN A 23 -15.00 32.70 -29.31
CA GLN A 23 -16.38 33.17 -29.56
C GLN A 23 -16.60 33.61 -31.02
N ILE A 24 -15.94 32.92 -31.98
CA ILE A 24 -16.07 33.23 -33.40
C ILE A 24 -17.46 32.78 -33.87
N ASN A 25 -18.00 33.47 -34.87
CA ASN A 25 -19.31 33.16 -35.44
C ASN A 25 -19.42 31.66 -35.82
N ILE A 26 -20.50 31.01 -35.38
CA ILE A 26 -20.71 29.56 -35.49
C ILE A 26 -20.58 29.07 -36.93
N ILE A 27 -20.98 29.87 -37.91
CA ILE A 27 -20.91 29.52 -39.34
C ILE A 27 -19.46 29.35 -39.81
N ILE A 28 -18.54 30.20 -39.32
CA ILE A 28 -17.11 30.14 -39.69
C ILE A 28 -16.46 28.90 -39.06
N VAL A 29 -16.79 28.62 -37.78
CA VAL A 29 -16.30 27.44 -37.07
C VAL A 29 -16.82 26.17 -37.74
N LEU A 30 -18.10 26.12 -38.10
CA LEU A 30 -18.70 24.98 -38.79
C LEU A 30 -18.02 24.71 -40.15
N SER A 31 -17.74 25.77 -40.92
CA SER A 31 -17.02 25.66 -42.19
C SER A 31 -15.61 25.09 -42.00
N PHE A 32 -14.86 25.61 -41.01
CA PHE A 32 -13.52 25.11 -40.67
C PHE A 32 -13.52 23.63 -40.30
N VAL A 33 -14.45 23.21 -39.44
CA VAL A 33 -14.61 21.81 -39.02
C VAL A 33 -14.89 20.91 -40.20
N VAL A 34 -15.89 21.27 -41.01
CA VAL A 34 -16.32 20.42 -42.14
C VAL A 34 -15.18 20.23 -43.13
N ILE A 35 -14.39 21.25 -43.40
CA ILE A 35 -13.26 21.17 -44.34
C ILE A 35 -12.12 20.31 -43.76
N LEU A 36 -11.62 20.65 -42.58
CA LEU A 36 -10.45 19.95 -42.03
C LEU A 36 -10.77 18.55 -41.54
N LEU A 37 -11.84 18.40 -40.75
CA LEU A 37 -12.27 17.09 -40.28
C LEU A 37 -12.71 16.22 -41.47
N GLY A 38 -13.35 16.81 -42.49
CA GLY A 38 -13.72 16.10 -43.72
C GLY A 38 -12.51 15.53 -44.48
N LEU A 39 -11.46 16.33 -44.67
CA LEU A 39 -10.21 15.86 -45.27
C LEU A 39 -9.59 14.72 -44.47
N GLU A 40 -9.49 14.88 -43.15
CA GLU A 40 -8.96 13.85 -42.27
C GLU A 40 -9.81 12.56 -42.29
N LEU A 41 -11.14 12.67 -42.35
CA LEU A 41 -12.04 11.52 -42.51
C LEU A 41 -11.82 10.79 -43.83
N ILE A 42 -11.59 11.52 -44.93
CA ILE A 42 -11.29 10.92 -46.24
C ILE A 42 -9.97 10.15 -46.18
N PHE A 43 -8.93 10.74 -45.60
CA PHE A 43 -7.65 10.06 -45.38
C PHE A 43 -7.80 8.85 -44.45
N PHE A 44 -8.58 8.97 -43.39
CA PHE A 44 -8.87 7.87 -42.47
C PHE A 44 -9.61 6.72 -43.15
N SER A 45 -10.62 7.04 -43.98
CA SER A 45 -11.37 6.08 -44.77
C SER A 45 -10.47 5.34 -45.77
N SER A 46 -9.55 6.05 -46.44
CA SER A 46 -8.53 5.44 -47.32
C SER A 46 -7.66 4.43 -46.56
N VAL A 47 -7.21 4.79 -45.36
CA VAL A 47 -6.42 3.89 -44.51
C VAL A 47 -7.23 2.70 -44.03
N LEU A 48 -8.52 2.88 -43.71
CA LEU A 48 -9.43 1.78 -43.36
C LEU A 48 -9.66 0.82 -44.52
N TRP A 49 -9.76 1.33 -45.75
CA TRP A 49 -9.91 0.48 -46.94
C TRP A 49 -8.69 -0.41 -47.14
N SER A 50 -7.48 0.15 -46.95
CA SER A 50 -6.21 -0.58 -46.99
C SER A 50 -6.10 -1.69 -45.91
N VAL A 51 -6.94 -1.67 -44.87
CA VAL A 51 -7.03 -2.79 -43.90
C VAL A 51 -7.53 -4.07 -44.57
N GLY A 52 -8.47 -3.96 -45.52
CA GLY A 52 -9.03 -5.10 -46.25
C GLY A 52 -7.99 -5.86 -47.08
N ASP A 53 -6.99 -5.16 -47.61
CA ASP A 53 -6.00 -5.73 -48.55
C ASP A 53 -4.79 -6.38 -47.86
N GLY A 54 -4.64 -6.26 -46.53
CA GLY A 54 -3.56 -6.96 -45.82
C GLY A 54 -3.20 -6.44 -44.43
N SER A 55 -3.59 -5.21 -44.07
CA SER A 55 -3.24 -4.63 -42.77
C SER A 55 -4.11 -5.13 -41.60
N TRP A 56 -5.11 -5.97 -41.85
CA TRP A 56 -5.97 -6.58 -40.83
C TRP A 56 -5.22 -7.42 -39.80
N ILE A 57 -4.10 -8.06 -40.17
CA ILE A 57 -3.30 -8.90 -39.25
C ILE A 57 -2.73 -8.06 -38.11
N ILE A 58 -2.19 -6.87 -38.41
CA ILE A 58 -1.61 -5.96 -37.41
C ILE A 58 -2.72 -5.42 -36.49
N LEU A 59 -3.90 -5.15 -37.05
CA LEU A 59 -5.06 -4.72 -36.28
C LEU A 59 -5.53 -5.80 -35.31
N VAL A 60 -5.68 -7.05 -35.79
CA VAL A 60 -6.03 -8.19 -34.94
C VAL A 60 -5.00 -8.40 -33.84
N PHE A 61 -3.71 -8.33 -34.16
CA PHE A 61 -2.63 -8.44 -33.17
C PHE A 61 -2.71 -7.34 -32.11
N ALA A 62 -2.94 -6.08 -32.51
CA ALA A 62 -3.10 -4.96 -31.59
C ALA A 62 -4.32 -5.16 -30.67
N VAL A 63 -5.44 -5.63 -31.21
CA VAL A 63 -6.66 -5.94 -30.45
C VAL A 63 -6.39 -7.05 -29.42
N VAL A 64 -5.67 -8.10 -29.79
CA VAL A 64 -5.29 -9.19 -28.87
C VAL A 64 -4.42 -8.67 -27.72
N LEU A 65 -3.38 -7.88 -28.03
CA LEU A 65 -2.53 -7.26 -26.99
C LEU A 65 -3.32 -6.32 -26.08
N PHE A 66 -4.23 -5.52 -26.66
CA PHE A 66 -5.12 -4.66 -25.90
C PHE A 66 -6.00 -5.47 -24.94
N PHE A 67 -6.61 -6.58 -25.40
CA PHE A 67 -7.39 -7.45 -24.54
C PHE A 67 -6.56 -8.06 -23.41
N ILE A 68 -5.34 -8.52 -23.68
CA ILE A 68 -4.44 -9.05 -22.65
C ILE A 68 -4.17 -7.99 -21.58
N MET A 69 -3.81 -6.78 -21.98
CA MET A 69 -3.52 -5.69 -21.05
C MET A 69 -4.77 -5.21 -20.31
N TYR A 70 -5.92 -5.16 -20.98
CA TYR A 70 -7.20 -4.82 -20.38
C TYR A 70 -7.60 -5.83 -19.30
N ILE A 71 -7.53 -7.14 -19.58
CA ILE A 71 -7.82 -8.20 -18.62
C ILE A 71 -6.84 -8.14 -17.44
N TRP A 72 -5.55 -7.93 -17.72
CA TRP A 72 -4.53 -7.78 -16.68
C TRP A 72 -4.83 -6.60 -15.74
N ASN A 73 -5.10 -5.43 -16.32
CA ASN A 73 -5.41 -4.22 -15.56
C ASN A 73 -6.70 -4.38 -14.75
N TYR A 74 -7.76 -4.90 -15.38
CA TYR A 74 -9.04 -5.16 -14.73
C TYR A 74 -8.88 -6.12 -13.55
N GLY A 75 -8.24 -7.27 -13.75
CA GLY A 75 -8.03 -8.26 -12.69
C GLY A 75 -7.12 -7.76 -11.57
N SER A 76 -6.07 -6.99 -11.90
CA SER A 76 -5.14 -6.45 -10.89
C SER A 76 -5.79 -5.34 -10.07
N LYS A 77 -6.55 -4.43 -10.70
CA LYS A 77 -7.35 -3.43 -10.00
C LYS A 77 -8.37 -4.09 -9.07
N LEU A 78 -9.09 -5.10 -9.57
CA LEU A 78 -10.08 -5.82 -8.79
C LEU A 78 -9.46 -6.57 -7.59
N LYS A 79 -8.26 -7.12 -7.76
CA LYS A 79 -7.47 -7.74 -6.67
C LYS A 79 -7.24 -6.73 -5.57
N TYR A 80 -6.67 -5.59 -5.96
CA TYR A 80 -6.25 -4.53 -5.06
C TYR A 80 -7.45 -3.96 -4.30
N GLU A 81 -8.55 -3.66 -4.99
CA GLU A 81 -9.77 -3.17 -4.34
C GLU A 81 -10.34 -4.18 -3.34
N THR A 82 -10.31 -5.48 -3.66
CA THR A 82 -10.82 -6.50 -2.74
C THR A 82 -9.92 -6.68 -1.52
N GLU A 83 -8.60 -6.64 -1.72
CA GLU A 83 -7.61 -6.69 -0.66
C GLU A 83 -7.68 -5.45 0.26
N VAL A 84 -7.96 -4.28 -0.31
CA VAL A 84 -8.22 -3.04 0.43
C VAL A 84 -9.56 -3.07 1.17
N LYS A 85 -10.59 -3.73 0.62
CA LYS A 85 -11.90 -3.86 1.29
C LYS A 85 -11.87 -4.88 2.42
N GLN A 86 -11.18 -6.01 2.25
CA GLN A 86 -11.09 -7.08 3.24
C GLN A 86 -9.98 -6.86 4.28
N LYS A 87 -9.57 -5.61 4.52
CA LYS A 87 -8.61 -5.30 5.58
C LYS A 87 -9.12 -5.84 6.91
N MET A 88 -8.19 -6.43 7.68
CA MET A 88 -8.51 -6.82 9.05
C MET A 88 -8.69 -5.54 9.87
N SER A 89 -9.82 -5.42 10.58
CA SER A 89 -10.06 -4.29 11.48
C SER A 89 -9.04 -4.35 12.62
N MET A 90 -8.55 -3.17 12.99
CA MET A 90 -7.69 -3.03 14.17
C MET A 90 -8.43 -3.41 15.45
N ASP A 91 -9.76 -3.22 15.44
CA ASP A 91 -10.65 -3.53 16.55
C ASP A 91 -10.70 -5.03 16.82
N LEU A 92 -10.77 -5.87 15.78
CA LEU A 92 -10.70 -7.32 15.93
C LEU A 92 -9.36 -7.77 16.54
N LEU A 93 -8.26 -7.10 16.18
CA LEU A 93 -6.95 -7.39 16.79
C LEU A 93 -6.93 -6.98 18.28
N ARG A 94 -7.57 -5.86 18.63
CA ARG A 94 -7.68 -5.38 20.01
C ARG A 94 -8.52 -6.34 20.87
N GLU A 95 -9.60 -6.89 20.32
CA GLU A 95 -10.44 -7.92 20.96
C GLU A 95 -9.67 -9.22 21.20
N LEU A 96 -8.82 -9.63 20.26
CA LEU A 96 -8.02 -10.87 20.36
C LEU A 96 -6.92 -10.82 21.44
N GLY A 97 -6.62 -9.64 21.97
CA GLY A 97 -5.65 -9.47 23.07
C GLY A 97 -4.18 -9.70 22.65
N PRO A 98 -3.21 -9.44 23.54
CA PRO A 98 -1.76 -9.55 23.25
C PRO A 98 -1.31 -10.94 22.81
N ASN A 99 -2.05 -11.98 23.18
CA ASN A 99 -1.77 -13.36 22.78
C ASN A 99 -2.35 -13.70 21.40
N LEU A 100 -3.17 -12.83 20.80
CA LEU A 100 -3.88 -13.03 19.54
C LEU A 100 -4.69 -14.37 19.51
N GLY A 101 -4.95 -14.99 20.66
CA GLY A 101 -5.47 -16.36 20.77
C GLY A 101 -4.52 -17.47 20.26
N THR A 102 -3.21 -17.21 20.18
CA THR A 102 -2.21 -18.09 19.53
C THR A 102 -0.94 -18.25 20.38
N ILE A 103 -0.15 -19.30 20.09
CA ILE A 103 1.14 -19.55 20.73
C ILE A 103 2.20 -18.66 20.07
N ARG A 104 3.01 -17.93 20.85
CA ARG A 104 4.14 -17.14 20.33
C ARG A 104 5.40 -17.99 20.24
N ALA A 105 5.83 -18.27 19.01
CA ALA A 105 7.13 -18.88 18.72
C ALA A 105 8.25 -17.82 18.78
N PRO A 106 9.43 -18.14 19.34
CA PRO A 106 10.56 -17.23 19.36
C PRO A 106 11.08 -16.97 17.93
N GLY A 107 11.30 -15.71 17.57
CA GLY A 107 11.77 -15.32 16.23
C GLY A 107 11.12 -14.03 15.70
N ILE A 108 11.59 -13.59 14.54
CA ILE A 108 11.08 -12.41 13.81
C ILE A 108 10.33 -12.87 12.57
N GLY A 109 9.04 -12.56 12.48
CA GLY A 109 8.23 -12.80 11.29
C GLY A 109 8.17 -11.55 10.40
N LEU A 110 8.76 -11.61 9.21
CA LEU A 110 8.64 -10.56 8.20
C LEU A 110 7.49 -10.88 7.25
N LEU A 111 6.39 -10.11 7.34
CA LEU A 111 5.25 -10.26 6.45
C LEU A 111 5.30 -9.20 5.33
N TYR A 112 5.61 -9.64 4.12
CA TYR A 112 5.66 -8.76 2.95
C TYR A 112 4.27 -8.51 2.39
N ASN A 113 3.92 -7.25 2.22
CA ASN A 113 2.62 -6.87 1.68
C ASN A 113 2.63 -5.50 0.97
N GLU A 114 1.78 -5.34 -0.04
CA GLU A 114 1.63 -4.10 -0.82
C GLU A 114 0.72 -3.06 -0.14
N LEU A 115 0.04 -3.43 0.96
CA LEU A 115 -0.92 -2.56 1.62
C LEU A 115 -0.26 -1.52 2.55
N ALA A 116 -0.36 -0.24 2.19
CA ALA A 116 0.22 0.85 2.97
C ALA A 116 -0.51 1.15 4.31
N LYS A 117 -1.83 0.92 4.40
CA LYS A 117 -2.67 1.26 5.57
C LYS A 117 -3.57 0.10 5.98
N GLY A 118 -3.51 -0.30 7.26
CA GLY A 118 -4.27 -1.41 7.85
C GLY A 118 -3.50 -2.73 7.87
N ILE A 119 -4.02 -3.72 8.58
CA ILE A 119 -3.45 -5.08 8.64
C ILE A 119 -4.01 -5.90 7.48
N PRO A 120 -3.16 -6.62 6.70
CA PRO A 120 -3.66 -7.44 5.61
C PRO A 120 -4.59 -8.56 6.10
N ALA A 121 -5.64 -8.80 5.32
CA ALA A 121 -6.57 -9.92 5.52
C ALA A 121 -5.86 -11.28 5.64
N ILE A 122 -4.74 -11.43 4.93
CA ILE A 122 -3.95 -12.66 4.89
C ILE A 122 -3.38 -13.02 6.26
N PHE A 123 -3.14 -12.03 7.12
CA PHE A 123 -2.68 -12.26 8.47
C PHE A 123 -3.78 -12.89 9.32
N GLY A 124 -5.01 -12.39 9.23
CA GLY A 124 -6.15 -13.01 9.92
C GLY A 124 -6.38 -14.45 9.47
N HIS A 125 -6.35 -14.72 8.16
CA HIS A 125 -6.43 -16.08 7.63
C HIS A 125 -5.26 -16.98 8.09
N PHE A 126 -4.06 -16.41 8.23
CA PHE A 126 -2.91 -17.12 8.76
C PHE A 126 -3.12 -17.53 10.22
N LEU A 127 -3.61 -16.61 11.07
CA LEU A 127 -3.89 -16.90 12.49
C LEU A 127 -4.93 -18.00 12.69
N THR A 128 -5.97 -18.03 11.86
CA THR A 128 -7.02 -19.07 11.97
C THR A 128 -6.55 -20.43 11.45
N THR A 129 -5.62 -20.46 10.50
CA THR A 129 -5.08 -21.70 9.94
C THR A 129 -3.96 -22.28 10.81
N LEU A 130 -3.14 -21.40 11.39
CA LEU A 130 -2.01 -21.75 12.22
C LEU A 130 -2.04 -20.90 13.49
N PRO A 131 -2.39 -21.49 14.65
CA PRO A 131 -2.44 -20.79 15.92
C PRO A 131 -1.03 -20.61 16.52
N ALA A 132 -0.06 -20.26 15.68
CA ALA A 132 1.32 -19.99 16.06
C ALA A 132 1.85 -18.77 15.31
N VAL A 133 2.31 -17.77 16.05
CA VAL A 133 2.86 -16.52 15.51
C VAL A 133 4.25 -16.26 16.03
N HIS A 134 5.03 -15.47 15.30
CA HIS A 134 6.35 -15.06 15.76
C HIS A 134 6.24 -14.03 16.90
N SER A 135 7.24 -14.07 17.77
CA SER A 135 7.41 -13.19 18.92
C SER A 135 7.35 -11.72 18.53
N MET A 136 8.00 -11.36 17.41
CA MET A 136 7.94 -10.05 16.78
C MET A 136 7.48 -10.17 15.35
N ILE A 137 6.55 -9.32 14.93
CA ILE A 137 6.00 -9.33 13.58
C ILE A 137 6.23 -7.97 12.94
N ILE A 138 6.84 -7.96 11.76
CA ILE A 138 7.10 -6.74 11.01
C ILE A 138 6.39 -6.85 9.66
N PHE A 139 5.39 -6.00 9.44
CA PHE A 139 4.78 -5.84 8.13
C PHE A 139 5.68 -4.97 7.25
N VAL A 140 6.31 -5.56 6.23
CA VAL A 140 7.20 -4.86 5.31
C VAL A 140 6.43 -4.48 4.05
N CYS A 141 6.29 -3.18 3.81
CA CYS A 141 5.67 -2.62 2.62
C CYS A 141 6.73 -1.96 1.74
N ILE A 142 6.99 -2.52 0.56
CA ILE A 142 7.98 -1.97 -0.38
C ILE A 142 7.27 -0.94 -1.27
N LYS A 143 7.73 0.32 -1.23
CA LYS A 143 7.26 1.37 -2.13
C LYS A 143 8.38 1.79 -3.08
N TYR A 144 8.07 1.80 -4.37
CA TYR A 144 9.01 2.22 -5.42
C TYR A 144 8.90 3.72 -5.66
N ILE A 145 9.93 4.47 -5.28
CA ILE A 145 9.99 5.94 -5.40
C ILE A 145 10.78 6.33 -6.66
N PRO A 146 10.34 7.33 -7.45
CA PRO A 146 11.03 7.77 -8.66
C PRO A 146 12.30 8.60 -8.40
N VAL A 147 13.04 8.32 -7.33
CA VAL A 147 14.28 9.02 -6.94
C VAL A 147 15.48 8.08 -7.17
N PRO A 148 16.62 8.58 -7.70
CA PRO A 148 17.76 7.74 -8.08
C PRO A 148 18.42 7.02 -6.89
N VAL A 149 18.61 7.70 -5.76
CA VAL A 149 19.16 7.12 -4.54
C VAL A 149 18.33 7.58 -3.35
N VAL A 150 17.82 6.63 -2.57
CA VAL A 150 17.10 6.91 -1.32
C VAL A 150 18.13 6.89 -0.18
N PRO A 151 18.25 7.96 0.64
CA PRO A 151 19.18 7.98 1.76
C PRO A 151 18.80 6.91 2.78
N GLN A 152 19.80 6.32 3.46
CA GLN A 152 19.58 5.19 4.39
C GLN A 152 18.58 5.52 5.53
N ASN A 153 18.52 6.78 5.94
CA ASN A 153 17.63 7.25 7.02
C ASN A 153 16.15 7.33 6.60
N GLU A 154 15.86 7.47 5.30
CA GLU A 154 14.49 7.52 4.75
C GLU A 154 14.10 6.20 4.06
N ARG A 155 15.06 5.26 4.00
CA ARG A 155 14.87 3.95 3.37
C ARG A 155 13.88 3.08 4.16
N PHE A 156 13.85 3.21 5.49
CA PHE A 156 12.98 2.43 6.36
C PHE A 156 12.24 3.36 7.31
N LEU A 157 10.92 3.47 7.12
CA LEU A 157 10.04 4.20 8.01
C LEU A 157 9.27 3.20 8.86
N PHE A 158 9.54 3.21 10.16
CA PHE A 158 8.86 2.34 11.12
C PHE A 158 7.67 3.04 11.77
N CYS A 159 6.59 2.29 11.96
CA CYS A 159 5.43 2.71 12.72
C CYS A 159 4.95 1.54 13.58
N ARG A 160 4.54 1.80 14.82
CA ARG A 160 3.91 0.78 15.67
C ARG A 160 2.44 0.63 15.27
N VAL A 161 1.96 -0.60 15.07
CA VAL A 161 0.60 -0.86 14.58
C VAL A 161 -0.38 -1.08 15.74
N CYS A 162 0.07 -1.70 16.83
CA CYS A 162 -0.76 -2.07 17.98
C CYS A 162 -0.06 -1.64 19.30
N PRO A 163 -0.74 -1.58 20.46
CA PRO A 163 -0.11 -1.26 21.74
C PRO A 163 1.06 -2.22 22.09
N ARG A 164 1.90 -1.80 23.05
CA ARG A 164 3.23 -2.41 23.32
C ARG A 164 3.21 -3.93 23.49
N GLY A 165 2.18 -4.50 24.11
CA GLY A 165 2.07 -5.95 24.37
C GLY A 165 2.01 -6.84 23.13
N TYR A 166 1.79 -6.29 21.93
CA TYR A 166 1.64 -7.09 20.72
C TYR A 166 2.97 -7.30 19.97
N HIS A 167 3.97 -6.41 20.13
CA HIS A 167 5.23 -6.40 19.36
C HIS A 167 5.04 -6.51 17.84
N ILE A 168 4.05 -5.76 17.32
CA ILE A 168 3.72 -5.69 15.90
C ILE A 168 4.13 -4.32 15.35
N PHE A 169 5.05 -4.34 14.39
CA PHE A 169 5.59 -3.17 13.73
C PHE A 169 5.23 -3.16 12.25
N ARG A 170 5.16 -1.97 11.68
CA ARG A 170 5.08 -1.74 10.23
C ARG A 170 6.34 -1.05 9.80
N CYS A 171 6.91 -1.50 8.70
CA CYS A 171 8.04 -0.90 8.04
C CYS A 171 7.64 -0.56 6.60
N ILE A 172 7.72 0.72 6.24
CA ILE A 172 7.64 1.15 4.85
C ILE A 172 9.08 1.24 4.34
N ALA A 173 9.44 0.30 3.46
CA ALA A 173 10.73 0.24 2.81
C ALA A 173 10.66 0.97 1.47
N SER A 174 11.30 2.12 1.41
CA SER A 174 11.43 2.93 0.20
C SER A 174 12.53 2.34 -0.69
N ARG A 175 12.15 1.85 -1.87
CA ARG A 175 13.07 1.30 -2.87
C ARG A 175 13.16 2.25 -4.06
N ASN A 176 14.35 2.42 -4.62
CA ASN A 176 14.52 3.19 -5.84
C ASN A 176 13.85 2.46 -7.02
N SER A 177 12.87 3.13 -7.65
CA SER A 177 12.20 2.61 -8.84
C SER A 177 13.06 2.76 -10.10
N TRP A 178 14.03 3.68 -10.07
CA TRP A 178 14.80 4.09 -11.24
C TRP A 178 15.57 2.91 -11.87
N ASN A 179 16.07 1.97 -11.05
CA ASN A 179 16.76 0.79 -11.56
C ASN A 179 15.86 -0.27 -12.20
N ASP A 180 14.61 -0.41 -11.73
CA ASP A 180 13.68 -1.41 -12.30
C ASP A 180 13.07 -0.96 -13.64
N ARG A 181 12.98 0.35 -13.89
CA ARG A 181 12.36 0.88 -15.13
C ARG A 181 13.35 1.13 -16.26
N TYR A 182 14.63 1.40 -15.98
CA TYR A 182 15.62 1.79 -17.00
C TYR A 182 16.64 0.70 -17.33
N GLY A 183 16.48 -0.53 -16.82
CA GLY A 183 17.33 -1.66 -17.21
C GLY A 183 18.79 -1.54 -16.76
N TYR A 184 19.13 -0.55 -15.91
CA TYR A 184 20.42 -0.50 -15.26
C TYR A 184 20.48 -1.64 -14.25
N LYS A 185 21.19 -2.68 -14.67
CA LYS A 185 21.38 -3.93 -13.98
C LYS A 185 22.46 -3.73 -12.91
N ASP A 186 22.29 -2.77 -11.99
CA ASP A 186 23.11 -2.84 -10.79
C ASP A 186 22.69 -4.10 -10.07
N VAL A 187 23.68 -4.98 -9.99
CA VAL A 187 23.67 -6.31 -9.42
C VAL A 187 22.94 -6.26 -8.08
N ARG A 188 21.62 -6.51 -8.10
CA ARG A 188 20.75 -6.71 -6.93
C ARG A 188 21.08 -8.04 -6.25
N LYS A 189 22.34 -8.20 -5.88
CA LYS A 189 22.78 -8.92 -4.70
C LYS A 189 23.17 -7.89 -3.64
N GLU A 190 22.25 -6.97 -3.30
CA GLU A 190 22.26 -6.55 -1.90
C GLU A 190 22.06 -7.86 -1.14
N ASN A 191 23.10 -8.32 -0.43
CA ASN A 191 23.02 -9.53 0.36
C ASN A 191 21.74 -9.40 1.20
N GLN A 192 20.79 -10.33 1.04
CA GLN A 192 19.52 -10.30 1.77
C GLN A 192 19.78 -10.12 3.28
N GLN A 193 20.85 -10.74 3.76
CA GLN A 193 21.40 -10.58 5.11
C GLN A 193 21.75 -9.13 5.46
N ALA A 194 22.31 -8.34 4.53
CA ALA A 194 22.58 -6.92 4.74
C ALA A 194 21.27 -6.11 4.81
N PHE A 195 20.28 -6.45 3.99
CA PHE A 195 18.95 -5.82 4.09
C PHE A 195 18.29 -6.15 5.44
N GLU A 196 18.34 -7.41 5.88
CA GLU A 196 17.85 -7.84 7.19
C GLU A 196 18.56 -7.11 8.33
N GLN A 197 19.90 -7.00 8.28
CA GLN A 197 20.69 -6.28 9.29
C GLN A 197 20.29 -4.81 9.36
N LEU A 198 20.18 -4.13 8.22
CA LEU A 198 19.76 -2.73 8.16
C LEU A 198 18.32 -2.54 8.66
N LEU A 199 17.42 -3.47 8.35
CA LEU A 199 16.03 -3.44 8.81
C LEU A 199 15.96 -3.60 10.34
N ILE A 200 16.72 -4.52 10.91
CA ILE A 200 16.78 -4.75 12.35
C ILE A 200 17.46 -3.56 13.06
N GLU A 201 18.54 -3.02 12.52
CA GLU A 201 19.21 -1.83 13.07
C GLU A 201 18.29 -0.60 13.05
N SER A 202 17.55 -0.42 11.96
CA SER A 202 16.56 0.67 11.87
C SER A 202 15.39 0.47 12.83
N LEU A 203 14.96 -0.78 13.08
CA LEU A 203 13.97 -1.09 14.12
C LEU A 203 14.50 -0.79 15.53
N GLU A 204 15.75 -1.16 15.83
CA GLU A 204 16.39 -0.84 17.12
C GLU A 204 16.46 0.68 17.35
N LYS A 205 16.86 1.45 16.33
CA LYS A 205 16.84 2.92 16.36
C LYS A 205 15.43 3.48 16.57
N PHE A 206 14.42 2.88 15.94
CA PHE A 206 13.02 3.28 16.12
C PHE A 206 12.55 3.04 17.55
N ILE A 207 12.81 1.86 18.13
CA ILE A 207 12.43 1.53 19.52
C ILE A 207 13.12 2.49 20.50
N ARG A 208 14.40 2.80 20.29
CA ARG A 208 15.13 3.77 21.11
C ARG A 208 14.51 5.17 21.05
N ARG A 209 14.14 5.63 19.85
CA ARG A 209 13.48 6.94 19.67
C ARG A 209 12.10 6.99 20.31
N ASP A 210 11.28 5.95 20.11
CA ASP A 210 9.93 5.82 20.69
C ASP A 210 9.96 5.74 22.23
N ALA A 211 11.07 5.29 22.83
CA ALA A 211 11.30 5.36 24.26
C ALA A 211 11.67 6.78 24.73
N GLN A 212 12.58 7.45 24.02
CA GLN A 212 13.03 8.81 24.34
C GLN A 212 11.94 9.88 24.16
N GLU A 213 11.06 9.75 23.17
CA GLU A 213 9.90 10.64 23.03
C GLU A 213 8.98 10.56 24.25
N ARG A 214 8.78 9.36 24.82
CA ARG A 214 7.94 9.19 26.01
C ARG A 214 8.57 9.70 27.30
N SER A 215 9.90 9.60 27.46
CA SER A 215 10.55 10.23 28.61
C SER A 215 10.35 11.74 28.62
N LEU A 216 10.26 12.36 27.43
CA LEU A 216 10.03 13.80 27.28
C LEU A 216 8.54 14.17 27.43
N GLU A 217 7.61 13.35 26.93
CA GLU A 217 6.17 13.54 27.15
C GLU A 217 5.79 13.43 28.64
N SER A 218 6.49 12.59 29.41
CA SER A 218 6.26 12.43 30.85
C SER A 218 6.78 13.60 31.70
N ASP A 219 7.67 14.44 31.16
CA ASP A 219 8.30 15.56 31.89
C ASP A 219 7.55 16.90 31.65
N GLY A 220 6.55 16.90 30.76
CA GLY A 220 5.88 18.10 30.26
C GLY A 220 4.38 18.24 30.54
N ASN A 221 3.78 17.38 31.37
CA ASN A 221 2.33 17.34 31.56
C ASN A 221 1.92 17.44 33.04
N ASP A 222 2.02 18.64 33.61
CA ASP A 222 1.06 19.11 34.61
C ASP A 222 -0.08 19.82 33.86
N GLU A 223 -1.31 19.37 34.12
CA GLU A 223 -2.60 19.85 33.56
C GLU A 223 -2.96 19.43 32.12
N SER A 224 -3.75 18.35 31.99
CA SER A 224 -5.08 18.39 31.35
C SER A 224 -5.66 16.98 31.24
N ASP A 225 -6.96 16.87 31.57
CA ASP A 225 -7.73 15.65 31.67
C ASP A 225 -7.76 14.81 30.39
N SER A 226 -7.79 13.50 30.62
CA SER A 226 -7.83 12.41 29.66
C SER A 226 -9.11 12.35 28.82
N GLU A 227 -8.95 12.45 27.50
CA GLU A 227 -9.81 11.78 26.52
C GLU A 227 -8.94 10.90 25.63
N GLU A 228 -8.95 9.58 25.87
CA GLU A 228 -8.36 8.58 24.99
C GLU A 228 -9.26 8.38 23.76
N GLU A 229 -9.24 9.31 22.81
CA GLU A 229 -9.72 9.05 21.45
C GLU A 229 -8.80 9.62 20.36
N GLN A 230 -8.40 8.72 19.46
CA GLN A 230 -7.93 8.98 18.09
C GLN A 230 -6.59 9.72 17.87
N ALA A 231 -5.50 8.95 17.82
CA ALA A 231 -4.26 9.36 17.14
C ALA A 231 -3.94 8.44 15.94
N PHE A 232 -4.76 8.49 14.88
CA PHE A 232 -4.35 8.03 13.53
C PHE A 232 -3.71 9.17 12.70
N SER A 233 -3.37 10.29 13.33
CA SER A 233 -2.68 11.42 12.73
C SER A 233 -1.31 11.61 13.37
N ARG A 234 -0.40 10.65 13.17
CA ARG A 234 1.03 10.91 13.44
C ARG A 234 1.64 11.58 12.21
N VAL A 235 1.82 12.88 12.35
CA VAL A 235 2.68 13.71 11.51
C VAL A 235 4.11 13.16 11.60
N LEU A 236 4.72 12.86 10.46
CA LEU A 236 6.12 12.44 10.39
C LEU A 236 7.00 13.69 10.26
N VAL A 237 7.84 13.96 11.25
CA VAL A 237 8.92 14.93 11.13
C VAL A 237 10.16 14.18 10.65
N ALA A 238 10.58 14.43 9.41
CA ALA A 238 11.84 13.91 8.93
C ALA A 238 13.02 14.61 9.65
N PRO A 239 14.22 14.00 9.70
CA PRO A 239 15.38 14.56 10.43
C PRO A 239 15.87 15.91 9.92
N ASN A 240 15.38 16.36 8.76
CA ASN A 240 15.60 17.67 8.16
C ASN A 240 14.55 18.73 8.58
N GLY A 241 13.65 18.38 9.50
CA GLY A 241 12.54 19.23 9.96
C GLY A 241 11.31 19.26 9.04
N SER A 242 11.27 18.47 7.96
CA SER A 242 10.10 18.47 7.07
C SER A 242 8.96 17.63 7.62
N VAL A 243 7.77 18.23 7.66
CA VAL A 243 6.55 17.70 8.25
C VAL A 243 5.69 17.04 7.16
N TYR A 244 5.49 15.72 7.22
CA TYR A 244 4.59 14.99 6.32
C TYR A 244 3.33 14.55 7.05
N SER A 245 2.18 15.10 6.64
CA SER A 245 0.86 14.60 7.05
C SER A 245 0.35 13.60 6.01
N LEU A 246 0.05 12.38 6.44
CA LEU A 246 -0.41 11.28 5.56
C LEU A 246 -1.92 11.39 5.24
N GLY A 247 -2.42 12.61 5.15
CA GLY A 247 -3.84 12.97 5.17
C GLY A 247 -4.37 13.71 3.94
N VAL A 248 -3.72 13.65 2.78
CA VAL A 248 -4.25 14.28 1.56
C VAL A 248 -4.30 13.31 0.38
N PRO A 249 -5.48 12.76 0.03
CA PRO A 249 -5.85 12.66 -1.38
C PRO A 249 -6.10 14.07 -1.90
N LEU A 250 -5.41 14.45 -2.99
CA LEU A 250 -5.80 15.61 -3.79
C LEU A 250 -7.18 15.31 -4.41
N LEU A 251 -8.27 15.69 -3.75
CA LEU A 251 -9.58 16.06 -4.34
C LEU A 251 -10.65 16.33 -3.28
N SER A 252 -11.02 17.62 -3.17
CA SER A 252 -12.33 18.26 -2.91
C SER A 252 -13.31 17.74 -1.84
N ASP A 253 -13.65 18.67 -0.93
CA ASP A 253 -14.97 19.02 -0.35
C ASP A 253 -15.98 17.91 -0.01
N PHE A 254 -16.45 17.88 1.24
CA PHE A 254 -17.88 18.07 1.55
C PHE A 254 -18.12 18.24 3.07
N LYS A 255 -19.07 19.15 3.39
CA LYS A 255 -19.51 19.66 4.70
C LYS A 255 -19.97 18.59 5.70
N ASP A 256 -19.63 18.83 6.96
CA ASP A 256 -20.23 18.22 8.16
C ASP A 256 -21.44 19.02 8.67
N THR A 257 -22.48 18.35 9.14
CA THR A 257 -23.56 18.93 9.97
C THR A 257 -24.23 17.85 10.81
N GLY A 258 -24.29 18.04 12.14
CA GLY A 258 -25.41 17.53 12.95
C GLY A 258 -25.07 16.85 14.28
N LYS A 259 -25.37 17.56 15.37
CA LYS A 259 -25.31 17.23 16.83
C LYS A 259 -26.27 16.11 17.31
N ALA A 260 -25.93 15.50 18.46
CA ALA A 260 -26.81 15.16 19.62
C ALA A 260 -25.88 14.68 20.79
N VAL A 261 -25.73 15.26 22.00
CA VAL A 261 -26.59 15.67 23.14
C VAL A 261 -26.70 14.60 24.26
N VAL A 262 -26.70 15.10 25.52
CA VAL A 262 -26.98 14.52 26.89
C VAL A 262 -25.74 14.04 27.68
N GLU A 263 -25.21 14.77 28.69
CA GLU A 263 -25.60 14.88 30.14
C GLU A 263 -25.55 13.53 30.89
N GLU A 264 -24.99 13.33 32.10
CA GLU A 264 -24.98 14.13 33.34
C GLU A 264 -24.07 13.46 34.43
N SER A 265 -23.62 14.26 35.40
CA SER A 265 -23.54 13.96 36.86
C SER A 265 -22.34 13.31 37.58
N ILE A 266 -21.69 14.17 38.40
CA ILE A 266 -21.44 14.09 39.87
C ILE A 266 -20.21 13.32 40.44
N SER A 267 -19.52 14.08 41.30
CA SER A 267 -18.33 13.89 42.14
C SER A 267 -18.34 12.77 43.19
N GLU A 268 -17.18 12.14 43.46
CA GLU A 268 -16.35 12.29 44.68
C GLU A 268 -15.36 11.13 44.95
N GLU A 269 -14.31 11.46 45.71
CA GLU A 269 -13.40 10.62 46.54
C GLU A 269 -12.05 10.08 45.99
N LEU A 270 -11.06 10.97 46.09
CA LEU A 270 -9.71 10.83 46.67
C LEU A 270 -9.18 9.42 47.06
N LYS A 271 -8.06 8.99 46.43
CA LYS A 271 -6.93 8.29 47.08
C LYS A 271 -5.58 8.67 46.43
N PRO A 272 -4.48 8.78 47.20
CA PRO A 272 -3.21 9.35 46.73
C PRO A 272 -2.41 8.32 45.90
N GLY A 273 -1.90 8.77 44.74
CA GLY A 273 -1.05 7.98 43.85
C GLY A 273 0.41 7.87 44.32
N PRO A 274 1.17 6.86 43.84
CA PRO A 274 2.59 6.76 44.12
C PRO A 274 3.39 7.75 43.27
N SER A 275 4.53 8.15 43.82
CA SER A 275 5.45 9.19 43.37
C SER A 275 6.03 9.00 41.96
N SER A 276 6.27 10.15 41.32
CA SER A 276 6.83 10.39 39.99
C SER A 276 8.18 9.70 39.69
N GLU A 277 8.95 9.28 40.69
CA GLU A 277 10.20 8.52 40.50
C GLU A 277 9.98 7.08 40.02
N SER A 278 8.81 6.48 40.29
CA SER A 278 8.51 5.10 39.90
C SER A 278 8.25 4.93 38.40
N LEU A 279 7.66 5.94 37.76
CA LEU A 279 7.23 5.89 36.35
C LEU A 279 8.39 6.07 35.36
N LEU A 280 9.40 6.88 35.71
CA LEU A 280 10.62 7.04 34.92
C LEU A 280 11.44 5.74 34.87
N SER A 281 11.56 5.04 36.01
CA SER A 281 12.21 3.73 36.07
C SER A 281 11.46 2.68 35.26
N ASP A 282 10.12 2.71 35.29
CA ASP A 282 9.28 1.77 34.55
C ASP A 282 9.39 1.95 33.02
N ALA A 283 9.47 3.18 32.53
CA ALA A 283 9.65 3.45 31.10
C ALA A 283 11.04 3.02 30.61
N GLU A 284 12.09 3.29 31.41
CA GLU A 284 13.48 2.91 31.12
C GLU A 284 13.63 1.39 31.08
N GLN A 285 13.11 0.71 32.11
CA GLN A 285 13.10 -0.75 32.18
C GLN A 285 12.22 -1.39 31.10
N SER A 286 11.14 -0.74 30.67
CA SER A 286 10.24 -1.26 29.63
C SER A 286 10.93 -1.32 28.27
N PHE A 287 11.73 -0.31 27.90
CA PHE A 287 12.45 -0.35 26.63
C PHE A 287 13.62 -1.33 26.66
N GLU A 288 14.35 -1.47 27.78
CA GLU A 288 15.43 -2.46 27.88
C GLU A 288 14.91 -3.89 27.76
N LYS A 289 13.73 -4.15 28.34
CA LYS A 289 12.99 -5.41 28.14
C LYS A 289 12.60 -5.61 26.67
N GLU A 290 12.13 -4.58 25.98
CA GLU A 290 11.77 -4.68 24.55
C GLU A 290 13.00 -4.88 23.64
N LEU A 291 14.14 -4.24 23.94
CA LEU A 291 15.40 -4.42 23.19
C LEU A 291 16.03 -5.79 23.45
N SER A 292 16.04 -6.27 24.69
CA SER A 292 16.50 -7.63 25.00
C SER A 292 15.62 -8.69 24.34
N PHE A 293 14.31 -8.45 24.26
CA PHE A 293 13.39 -9.29 23.50
C PHE A 293 13.68 -9.27 22.00
N LEU A 294 14.03 -8.11 21.41
CA LEU A 294 14.45 -8.01 20.01
C LEU A 294 15.72 -8.83 19.74
N ARG A 295 16.72 -8.74 20.61
CA ARG A 295 17.98 -9.50 20.48
C ARG A 295 17.72 -11.01 20.56
N LYS A 296 16.92 -11.45 21.52
CA LYS A 296 16.51 -12.86 21.65
C LYS A 296 15.73 -13.36 20.42
N ALA A 297 14.85 -12.53 19.87
CA ALA A 297 14.12 -12.85 18.65
C ALA A 297 15.06 -12.91 17.43
N LYS A 298 16.04 -12.01 17.33
CA LYS A 298 17.08 -12.02 16.28
C LYS A 298 17.92 -13.29 16.33
N GLU A 299 18.31 -13.76 17.51
CA GLU A 299 19.07 -15.02 17.69
C GLU A 299 18.27 -16.26 17.26
N SER A 300 16.95 -16.22 17.45
CA SER A 300 16.05 -17.30 17.07
C SER A 300 15.80 -17.38 15.54
N GLY A 301 16.20 -16.35 14.80
CA GLY A 301 16.13 -16.30 13.34
C GLY A 301 14.93 -15.52 12.78
N VAL A 302 15.00 -15.29 11.47
CA VAL A 302 14.01 -14.51 10.69
C VAL A 302 13.27 -15.43 9.74
N VAL A 303 11.93 -15.38 9.78
CA VAL A 303 11.04 -16.13 8.90
C VAL A 303 10.27 -15.16 8.00
N TYR A 304 10.20 -15.50 6.72
CA TYR A 304 9.58 -14.71 5.68
C TYR A 304 8.17 -15.22 5.41
N LEU A 305 7.16 -14.46 5.81
CA LEU A 305 5.77 -14.75 5.49
C LEU A 305 5.37 -13.98 4.24
N LEU A 306 4.98 -14.71 3.19
CA LEU A 306 4.56 -14.12 1.93
C LEU A 306 3.08 -14.40 1.67
N GLY A 307 2.30 -13.33 1.61
CA GLY A 307 0.90 -13.40 1.23
C GLY A 307 0.72 -13.56 -0.27
N HIS A 308 -0.03 -14.57 -0.70
CA HIS A 308 -0.41 -14.76 -2.09
C HIS A 308 -1.94 -14.70 -2.24
N GLY A 309 -2.43 -13.54 -2.63
CA GLY A 309 -3.85 -13.29 -2.89
C GLY A 309 -4.30 -13.73 -4.28
N ASN A 310 -5.05 -14.82 -4.38
CA ASN A 310 -5.74 -15.25 -5.60
C ASN A 310 -7.15 -14.69 -5.64
N ILE A 311 -7.64 -14.31 -6.82
CA ILE A 311 -9.04 -13.90 -7.00
C ILE A 311 -9.79 -15.04 -7.66
N ARG A 312 -11.01 -15.29 -7.22
CA ARG A 312 -11.94 -16.19 -7.88
C ARG A 312 -13.31 -15.53 -7.96
N ALA A 313 -13.98 -15.66 -9.11
CA ALA A 313 -15.32 -15.13 -9.27
C ALA A 313 -16.33 -15.91 -8.40
N ARG A 314 -17.24 -15.22 -7.72
CA ARG A 314 -18.36 -15.83 -7.00
C ARG A 314 -19.23 -16.69 -7.92
N LYS A 315 -19.81 -17.76 -7.38
CA LYS A 315 -20.68 -18.69 -8.13
C LYS A 315 -21.91 -18.00 -8.75
N SER A 316 -22.38 -16.90 -8.15
CA SER A 316 -23.50 -16.07 -8.62
C SER A 316 -23.11 -15.01 -9.66
N SER A 317 -21.82 -14.82 -9.96
CA SER A 317 -21.38 -13.85 -10.96
C SER A 317 -21.71 -14.31 -12.38
N TRP A 318 -21.96 -13.34 -13.27
CA TRP A 318 -22.24 -13.62 -14.68
C TRP A 318 -21.11 -14.40 -15.36
N PHE A 319 -21.47 -15.26 -16.32
CA PHE A 319 -20.55 -16.20 -16.96
C PHE A 319 -19.30 -15.53 -17.53
N ILE A 320 -19.45 -14.35 -18.15
CA ILE A 320 -18.35 -13.59 -18.75
C ILE A 320 -17.33 -13.17 -17.69
N LYS A 321 -17.78 -12.64 -16.55
CA LYS A 321 -16.90 -12.28 -15.42
C LYS A 321 -16.15 -13.51 -14.90
N LYS A 322 -16.83 -14.66 -14.81
CA LYS A 322 -16.22 -15.92 -14.38
C LYS A 322 -15.14 -16.41 -15.35
N LEU A 323 -15.40 -16.32 -16.66
CA LEU A 323 -14.44 -16.69 -17.71
C LEU A 323 -13.19 -15.81 -17.67
N PHE A 324 -13.37 -14.49 -17.62
CA PHE A 324 -12.24 -13.55 -17.55
C PHE A 324 -11.39 -13.72 -16.29
N ILE A 325 -12.01 -13.83 -15.11
CA ILE A 325 -11.28 -13.91 -13.84
C ILE A 325 -10.64 -15.29 -13.64
N ASN A 326 -11.42 -16.37 -13.79
CA ASN A 326 -10.94 -17.70 -13.41
C ASN A 326 -10.02 -18.33 -14.47
N TYR A 327 -10.16 -17.95 -15.74
CA TYR A 327 -9.35 -18.52 -16.82
C TYR A 327 -8.32 -17.52 -17.33
N PHE A 328 -8.74 -16.44 -18.00
CA PHE A 328 -7.81 -15.53 -18.67
C PHE A 328 -6.87 -14.83 -17.70
N TYR A 329 -7.39 -14.22 -16.63
CA TYR A 329 -6.56 -13.54 -15.64
C TYR A 329 -5.68 -14.50 -14.86
N ALA A 330 -6.21 -15.67 -14.47
CA ALA A 330 -5.42 -16.71 -13.81
C ALA A 330 -4.29 -17.25 -14.70
N PHE A 331 -4.56 -17.44 -15.99
CA PHE A 331 -3.56 -17.84 -16.98
C PHE A 331 -2.49 -16.77 -17.16
N LEU A 332 -2.88 -15.51 -17.39
CA LEU A 332 -1.93 -14.40 -17.52
C LEU A 332 -1.05 -14.29 -16.28
N ARG A 333 -1.64 -14.35 -15.08
CA ARG A 333 -0.90 -14.30 -13.81
C ARG A 333 0.06 -15.48 -13.64
N LYS A 334 -0.30 -16.68 -14.12
CA LYS A 334 0.58 -17.85 -14.05
C LYS A 334 1.79 -17.72 -14.99
N ASN A 335 1.63 -17.06 -16.13
CA ASN A 335 2.68 -16.88 -17.14
C ASN A 335 3.51 -15.60 -16.92
N CYS A 336 2.97 -14.57 -16.28
CA CYS A 336 3.72 -13.36 -15.93
C CYS A 336 4.64 -13.60 -14.74
N ARG A 337 5.85 -13.01 -14.78
CA ARG A 337 6.83 -13.08 -13.71
C ARG A 337 6.20 -12.56 -12.41
N ARG A 338 6.25 -13.38 -11.35
CA ARG A 338 5.76 -12.97 -10.04
C ARG A 338 6.62 -11.81 -9.52
N GLU A 339 5.98 -10.78 -8.99
CA GLU A 339 6.63 -9.65 -8.32
C GLU A 339 7.62 -10.10 -7.22
N ILE A 340 7.30 -11.25 -6.61
CA ILE A 340 8.07 -11.97 -5.60
C ILE A 340 9.43 -12.49 -6.12
N ALA A 341 9.57 -12.74 -7.43
CA ALA A 341 10.83 -13.21 -8.02
C ALA A 341 11.95 -12.15 -7.96
N ASN A 342 11.64 -10.94 -7.48
CA ASN A 342 12.59 -9.87 -7.22
C ASN A 342 13.09 -9.84 -5.77
N LEU A 343 12.54 -10.67 -4.88
CA LEU A 343 13.00 -10.89 -3.52
C LEU A 343 13.78 -12.21 -3.51
N SER A 344 15.11 -12.15 -3.51
CA SER A 344 16.01 -13.31 -3.43
C SER A 344 16.03 -13.89 -2.01
N VAL A 345 14.88 -14.31 -1.52
CA VAL A 345 14.72 -14.89 -0.18
C VAL A 345 15.10 -16.38 -0.24
N PRO A 346 15.95 -16.88 0.68
CA PRO A 346 16.27 -18.30 0.74
C PRO A 346 15.00 -19.12 1.04
N HIS A 347 14.78 -20.19 0.27
CA HIS A 347 13.59 -21.04 0.38
C HIS A 347 13.45 -21.74 1.74
N SER A 348 14.53 -21.88 2.51
CA SER A 348 14.53 -22.52 3.83
C SER A 348 13.71 -21.77 4.88
N HIS A 349 13.62 -20.44 4.79
CA HIS A 349 12.94 -19.59 5.78
C HIS A 349 11.67 -18.96 5.22
N LEU A 350 11.20 -19.41 4.05
CA LEU A 350 10.06 -18.83 3.35
C LEU A 350 8.79 -19.65 3.61
N MET A 351 7.78 -18.96 4.13
CA MET A 351 6.44 -19.49 4.32
C MET A 351 5.47 -18.73 3.41
N GLN A 352 4.82 -19.45 2.50
CA GLN A 352 3.84 -18.87 1.58
C GLN A 352 2.42 -19.17 2.05
N VAL A 353 1.62 -18.13 2.25
CA VAL A 353 0.21 -18.24 2.63
C VAL A 353 -0.64 -17.87 1.44
N GLY A 354 -1.42 -18.82 0.93
CA GLY A 354 -2.39 -18.57 -0.13
C GLY A 354 -3.75 -18.18 0.42
N MET A 355 -4.30 -17.05 -0.01
CA MET A 355 -5.67 -16.65 0.30
C MET A 355 -6.46 -16.48 -1.00
N THR A 356 -7.70 -16.95 -1.04
CA THR A 356 -8.58 -16.77 -2.20
C THR A 356 -9.68 -15.76 -1.88
N TYR A 357 -9.65 -14.64 -2.58
CA TYR A 357 -10.61 -13.55 -2.54
C TYR A 357 -11.77 -13.85 -3.50
N MET A 358 -13.01 -13.87 -2.98
CA MET A 358 -14.21 -14.19 -3.76
C MET A 358 -14.90 -12.91 -4.24
N VAL A 359 -14.81 -12.62 -5.53
CA VAL A 359 -15.22 -11.32 -6.13
C VAL A 359 -16.40 -11.43 -7.08
#